data_AF-A0A3M7QY46-F1
#
_entry.id   AF-A0A3M7QY46-F1
#
_cell.length_a   1.000
_cell.length_b   1.000
_cell.length_c   1.000
_cell.angle_alpha   90.00
_cell.angle_beta   90.00
_cell.angle_gamma   90.00
#
_symmetry.space_group_name_H-M   'P 1'
#
loop_
_entity.id
_entity.type
_entity.pdbx_description
1 polymer ?
#
loop_
_entity_poly.entity_id
_entity_poly.type
_entity_poly.pdbx_seq_one_letter_code
_entity_poly.pdbx_strand_id
1 'polypeptide(L)'
;MNSKLSFCFERTKNLYQISQRCLAAKAFSGGKLGGGISKKGGAQQVKKVELPVERDATKLATFCCGLNILKTGGEEVAIKPDSEYPEWLWSLSLDKGPSLEEMDPDTMEYWARKRRVALRHKNKLMKNQFPEPFIPKRIKNLRLA
;
A
#
# COMPACT_ATOMS: atom_id res chain seq x y z
N MET A 1 25.69 9.06 -14.46
CA MET A 1 25.39 8.06 -13.40
C MET A 1 24.37 8.68 -12.46
N ASN A 2 23.37 7.92 -11.97
CA ASN A 2 22.23 8.34 -11.11
C ASN A 2 20.85 8.53 -11.79
N SER A 3 20.41 7.62 -12.66
CA SER A 3 19.03 7.59 -13.18
C SER A 3 18.18 6.40 -12.70
N LYS A 4 18.73 5.49 -11.87
CA LYS A 4 18.03 4.27 -11.41
C LYS A 4 17.29 4.42 -10.07
N LEU A 5 17.57 5.48 -9.29
CA LEU A 5 16.94 5.69 -7.97
C LEU A 5 15.61 6.45 -8.00
N SER A 6 15.26 7.15 -9.09
CA SER A 6 13.99 7.87 -9.20
C SER A 6 12.80 6.98 -9.56
N PHE A 7 13.03 5.76 -10.07
CA PHE A 7 11.96 4.91 -10.60
C PHE A 7 11.18 4.15 -9.50
N CYS A 8 11.72 4.06 -8.28
CA CYS A 8 11.10 3.32 -7.20
C CYS A 8 10.14 4.17 -6.35
N PHE A 9 10.34 5.49 -6.28
CA PHE A 9 9.53 6.40 -5.46
C PHE A 9 8.20 6.81 -6.11
N GLU A 10 8.10 6.81 -7.44
CA GLU A 10 6.85 7.16 -8.15
C GLU A 10 5.82 6.01 -8.15
N ARG A 11 6.26 4.80 -7.80
CA ARG A 11 5.42 3.59 -7.81
C ARG A 11 4.53 3.47 -6.58
N THR A 12 4.89 4.10 -5.46
CA THR A 12 4.14 4.03 -4.20
C THR A 12 2.96 5.01 -4.14
N LYS A 13 3.06 6.16 -4.80
CA LYS A 13 1.96 7.16 -4.85
C LYS A 13 0.75 6.70 -5.66
N ASN A 14 0.99 5.93 -6.73
CA ASN A 14 -0.08 5.48 -7.63
C ASN A 14 -0.89 4.29 -7.06
N LEU A 15 -0.27 3.42 -6.26
CA LEU A 15 -0.97 2.31 -5.59
C LEU A 15 -1.90 2.80 -4.46
N TYR A 16 -1.55 3.89 -3.77
CA TYR A 16 -2.36 4.44 -2.68
C TYR A 16 -3.63 5.16 -3.18
N GLN A 17 -3.59 5.80 -4.36
CA GLN A 17 -4.79 6.41 -4.95
C GLN A 17 -5.75 5.39 -5.56
N ILE A 18 -5.26 4.23 -5.99
CA ILE A 18 -6.10 3.15 -6.55
C ILE A 18 -6.86 2.41 -5.43
N SER A 19 -6.26 2.21 -4.25
CA SER A 19 -6.96 1.57 -3.12
C SER A 19 -8.11 2.44 -2.58
N GLN A 20 -7.96 3.77 -2.58
CA GLN A 20 -9.02 4.69 -2.13
C GLN A 20 -10.24 4.72 -3.07
N ARG A 21 -10.07 4.38 -4.36
CA ARG A 21 -11.19 4.36 -5.33
C ARG A 21 -11.97 3.05 -5.31
N CYS A 22 -11.37 1.94 -4.88
CA CYS A 22 -12.06 0.64 -4.81
C CYS A 22 -12.76 0.38 -3.47
N LEU A 23 -12.39 1.09 -2.39
CA LEU A 23 -13.06 0.98 -1.08
C LEU A 23 -14.27 1.92 -0.91
N ALA A 24 -14.42 2.94 -1.78
CA ALA A 24 -15.55 3.89 -1.70
C ALA A 24 -16.86 3.37 -2.33
N ALA A 25 -16.86 2.19 -2.96
CA ALA A 25 -18.02 1.65 -3.69
C ALA A 25 -18.76 0.50 -2.99
N LYS A 26 -18.51 0.27 -1.70
CA LYS A 26 -19.28 -0.71 -0.90
C LYS A 26 -19.29 -0.37 0.60
N ALA A 27 -19.78 0.83 0.93
CA ALA A 27 -20.33 1.05 2.26
C ALA A 27 -21.79 0.60 2.24
N PHE A 28 -22.03 -0.55 2.87
CA PHE A 28 -23.34 -1.09 3.18
C PHE A 28 -24.11 -0.04 3.99
N SER A 29 -25.13 0.57 3.38
CA SER A 29 -26.06 1.46 4.05
C SER A 29 -27.03 0.63 4.88
N GLY A 30 -26.65 0.31 6.12
CA GLY A 30 -27.53 -0.24 7.15
C GLY A 30 -27.80 0.78 8.24
N GLY A 31 -29.00 1.40 8.20
CA GLY A 31 -29.77 2.15 9.24
C GLY A 31 -29.06 3.21 10.10
N LYS A 32 -29.63 4.39 10.39
CA LYS A 32 -31.04 4.73 10.65
C LYS A 32 -31.23 6.26 10.54
N LEU A 33 -32.47 6.62 10.27
CA LEU A 33 -33.07 7.96 10.08
C LEU A 33 -32.62 9.06 11.06
N GLY A 34 -32.52 10.29 10.53
CA GLY A 34 -33.01 11.50 11.21
C GLY A 34 -31.98 12.57 11.57
N GLY A 35 -32.23 13.79 11.09
CA GLY A 35 -31.97 15.04 11.83
C GLY A 35 -30.54 15.56 11.84
N GLY A 36 -30.30 16.67 11.15
CA GLY A 36 -29.01 17.34 11.13
C GLY A 36 -28.55 17.85 12.49
N ILE A 37 -27.23 17.83 12.69
CA ILE A 37 -26.51 18.73 13.59
C ILE A 37 -25.24 19.17 12.88
N SER A 38 -25.24 20.42 12.40
CA SER A 38 -24.04 21.22 12.28
C SER A 38 -23.31 21.22 13.62
N LYS A 39 -22.15 20.58 13.71
CA LYS A 39 -21.13 20.93 14.71
C LYS A 39 -19.74 20.77 14.10
N LYS A 40 -19.07 21.92 14.04
CA LYS A 40 -17.62 22.10 13.92
C LYS A 40 -16.88 20.97 14.63
N GLY A 41 -16.36 20.04 13.86
CA GLY A 41 -15.33 19.10 14.27
C GLY A 41 -14.34 19.06 13.13
N GLY A 42 -13.41 20.01 13.12
CA GLY A 42 -12.29 19.95 12.18
C GLY A 42 -11.68 18.57 12.30
N ALA A 43 -11.51 17.90 11.16
CA ALA A 43 -10.79 16.64 11.10
C ALA A 43 -9.39 16.88 11.69
N GLN A 44 -9.25 16.60 12.98
CA GLN A 44 -8.02 16.77 13.71
C GLN A 44 -7.06 15.80 13.05
N GLN A 45 -6.10 16.35 12.32
CA GLN A 45 -5.10 15.57 11.61
C GLN A 45 -4.38 14.75 12.67
N VAL A 46 -4.72 13.47 12.76
CA VAL A 46 -4.05 12.51 13.63
C VAL A 46 -2.60 12.47 13.16
N LYS A 47 -1.72 13.13 13.92
CA LYS A 47 -0.29 13.12 13.63
C LYS A 47 0.22 11.70 13.78
N LYS A 48 0.97 11.21 12.79
CA LYS A 48 1.64 9.91 12.87
C LYS A 48 2.59 9.96 14.07
N VAL A 49 2.35 9.10 15.07
CA VAL A 49 3.25 8.95 16.21
C VAL A 49 4.47 8.16 15.72
N GLU A 50 5.65 8.76 15.82
CA GLU A 50 6.92 8.09 15.54
C GLU A 50 7.40 7.43 16.83
N LEU A 51 7.44 6.10 16.83
CA LEU A 51 8.00 5.33 17.94
C LEU A 51 9.52 5.26 17.79
N PRO A 52 10.29 5.36 18.88
CA PRO A 52 11.74 5.19 18.84
C PRO A 52 12.07 3.77 18.36
N VAL A 53 12.98 3.67 17.39
CA VAL A 53 13.47 2.38 16.88
C VAL A 53 14.73 2.01 17.65
N GLU A 54 14.75 0.80 18.20
CA GLU A 54 15.91 0.22 18.87
C GLU A 54 17.09 0.10 17.88
N ARG A 55 18.31 0.42 18.35
CA ARG A 55 19.52 0.45 17.51
C ARG A 55 20.56 -0.61 17.89
N ASP A 56 20.32 -1.37 18.95
CA ASP A 56 21.26 -2.37 19.44
C ASP A 56 21.21 -3.63 18.56
N ALA A 57 22.35 -4.00 17.96
CA ALA A 57 22.43 -5.11 17.02
C ALA A 57 22.08 -6.47 17.66
N THR A 58 22.48 -6.70 18.91
CA THR A 58 22.22 -7.96 19.63
C THR A 58 20.73 -8.16 19.90
N LYS A 59 20.01 -7.09 20.24
CA LYS A 59 18.56 -7.14 20.45
C LYS A 59 17.83 -7.42 19.14
N LEU A 60 18.19 -6.74 18.05
CA LEU A 60 17.58 -6.94 16.73
C LEU A 60 17.80 -8.34 16.14
N ALA A 61 18.89 -9.02 16.53
CA ALA A 61 19.16 -10.38 16.09
C ALA A 61 18.41 -11.44 16.91
N THR A 62 18.00 -11.13 18.14
CA THR A 62 17.40 -12.09 19.08
C THR A 62 15.88 -11.90 19.18
N PHE A 63 15.39 -10.68 18.99
CA PHE A 63 14.00 -10.31 19.19
C PHE A 63 13.41 -9.65 17.94
N CYS A 64 12.11 -9.89 17.73
CA CYS A 64 11.33 -9.23 16.69
C CYS A 64 10.80 -7.87 17.21
N CYS A 65 11.67 -6.86 17.20
CA CYS A 65 11.30 -5.51 17.63
C CYS A 65 10.17 -4.92 16.76
N GLY A 66 9.18 -4.29 17.39
CA GLY A 66 8.07 -3.61 16.69
C GLY A 66 6.82 -4.45 16.42
N LEU A 67 6.80 -5.74 16.78
CA LEU A 67 5.56 -6.55 16.75
C LEU A 67 4.59 -6.21 17.90
N ASN A 68 5.11 -5.74 19.04
CA ASN A 68 4.27 -5.39 20.18
C ASN A 68 3.59 -4.02 19.97
N ILE A 69 2.27 -4.03 19.86
CA ILE A 69 1.44 -2.83 19.66
C ILE A 69 0.83 -2.33 20.99
N LEU A 70 0.93 -3.12 22.05
CA LEU A 70 0.31 -2.81 23.34
C LEU A 70 1.09 -1.70 24.05
N LYS A 71 0.37 -0.68 24.54
CA LYS A 71 0.96 0.45 25.27
C LYS A 71 1.47 0.07 26.66
N THR A 72 1.03 -1.06 27.19
CA THR A 72 1.31 -1.53 28.56
C THR A 72 2.71 -2.09 28.75
N GLY A 73 3.59 -1.99 27.73
CA GLY A 73 5.00 -2.40 27.87
C GLY A 73 5.16 -3.90 28.08
N GLY A 74 4.65 -4.70 27.14
CA GLY A 74 4.85 -6.16 27.14
C GLY A 74 6.23 -6.56 26.61
N GLU A 75 6.64 -7.79 26.92
CA GLU A 75 7.89 -8.37 26.42
C GLU A 75 7.90 -8.50 24.89
N GLU A 76 9.07 -8.33 24.29
CA GLU A 76 9.26 -8.51 22.85
C GLU A 76 9.32 -10.00 22.50
N VAL A 77 8.79 -10.35 21.33
CA VAL A 77 8.76 -11.75 20.87
C VAL A 77 10.18 -12.18 20.48
N ALA A 78 10.73 -13.16 21.20
CA ALA A 78 12.01 -13.76 20.88
C ALA A 78 11.93 -14.62 19.62
N ILE A 79 13.01 -14.60 18.81
CA ILE A 79 13.18 -15.45 17.64
C ILE A 79 13.50 -16.87 18.14
N LYS A 80 12.73 -17.84 17.65
CA LYS A 80 12.88 -19.26 17.98
C LYS A 80 13.93 -19.93 17.08
N PRO A 81 14.46 -21.11 17.44
CA PRO A 81 15.31 -21.86 16.54
C PRO A 81 14.53 -22.33 15.30
N ASP A 82 15.25 -22.53 14.19
CA ASP A 82 14.66 -22.86 12.88
C ASP A 82 13.77 -24.13 12.89
N SER A 83 14.02 -25.06 13.81
CA SER A 83 13.25 -26.31 13.96
C SER A 83 11.81 -26.12 14.43
N GLU A 84 11.50 -24.99 15.08
CA GLU A 84 10.13 -24.70 15.53
C GLU A 84 9.27 -24.12 14.40
N TYR A 85 9.90 -23.59 13.35
CA TYR A 85 9.18 -23.03 12.22
C TYR A 85 8.86 -24.12 11.19
N PRO A 86 7.69 -24.04 10.54
CA PRO A 86 7.30 -25.02 9.54
C PRO A 86 8.17 -24.91 8.27
N GLU A 87 8.43 -26.05 7.64
CA GLU A 87 9.35 -26.18 6.49
C GLU A 87 9.00 -25.27 5.30
N TRP A 88 7.70 -24.99 5.08
CA TRP A 88 7.27 -24.13 3.97
C TRP A 88 7.83 -22.71 4.05
N LEU A 89 8.22 -22.22 5.25
CA LEU A 89 8.80 -20.90 5.43
C LEU A 89 10.07 -20.73 4.59
N TRP A 90 10.90 -21.77 4.56
CA TRP A 90 12.19 -21.77 3.87
C TRP A 90 12.06 -22.06 2.37
N SER A 91 10.91 -22.57 1.94
CA SER A 91 10.58 -22.80 0.52
C SER A 91 10.10 -21.54 -0.23
N LEU A 92 9.84 -20.44 0.49
CA LEU A 92 9.35 -19.20 -0.11
C LEU A 92 10.42 -18.53 -0.97
N SER A 93 10.05 -18.15 -2.20
CA SER A 93 10.95 -17.40 -3.09
C SER A 93 11.13 -15.97 -2.59
N LEU A 94 12.34 -15.64 -2.12
CA LEU A 94 12.72 -14.27 -1.71
C LEU A 94 13.09 -13.38 -2.89
N ASP A 95 13.34 -14.00 -4.05
CA ASP A 95 13.74 -13.31 -5.25
C ASP A 95 12.59 -12.56 -5.91
N LYS A 96 12.94 -11.71 -6.86
CA LYS A 96 11.96 -11.10 -7.75
C LYS A 96 11.20 -12.22 -8.47
N GLY A 97 9.90 -12.33 -8.18
CA GLY A 97 9.06 -13.37 -8.78
C GLY A 97 9.16 -13.43 -10.32
N PRO A 98 8.95 -14.62 -10.89
CA PRO A 98 9.30 -14.96 -12.26
C PRO A 98 8.68 -14.02 -13.31
N SER A 99 9.36 -13.94 -14.45
CA SER A 99 8.83 -13.22 -15.61
C SER A 99 7.60 -13.94 -16.18
N LEU A 100 6.83 -13.28 -17.06
CA LEU A 100 5.64 -13.91 -17.64
C LEU A 100 6.01 -15.09 -18.57
N GLU A 101 7.19 -15.04 -19.16
CA GLU A 101 7.70 -16.02 -20.12
C GLU A 101 8.21 -17.29 -19.44
N GLU A 102 8.71 -17.17 -18.21
CA GLU A 102 9.21 -18.29 -17.41
C GLU A 102 8.12 -19.10 -16.71
N MET A 103 6.91 -18.54 -16.52
CA MET A 103 5.84 -19.20 -15.80
C MET A 103 5.03 -20.15 -16.68
N ASP A 104 4.58 -21.24 -16.06
CA ASP A 104 3.75 -22.25 -16.68
C ASP A 104 2.30 -21.75 -16.95
N PRO A 105 1.80 -21.78 -18.20
CA PRO A 105 0.45 -21.39 -18.59
C PRO A 105 -0.70 -22.14 -17.89
N ASP A 106 -0.44 -23.34 -17.37
CA ASP A 106 -1.47 -24.18 -16.75
C ASP A 106 -1.78 -23.74 -15.30
N THR A 107 -0.96 -22.86 -14.73
CA THR A 107 -1.15 -22.33 -13.38
C THR A 107 -2.08 -21.11 -13.34
N MET A 108 -2.86 -20.98 -12.26
CA MET A 108 -3.69 -19.77 -12.03
C MET A 108 -2.84 -18.49 -11.89
N GLU A 109 -1.62 -18.62 -11.37
CA GLU A 109 -0.70 -17.52 -11.13
C GLU A 109 -0.26 -16.84 -12.43
N TYR A 110 0.00 -17.64 -13.47
CA TYR A 110 0.29 -17.15 -14.82
C TYR A 110 -0.81 -16.23 -15.33
N TRP A 111 -2.08 -16.65 -15.24
CA TRP A 111 -3.21 -15.87 -15.73
C TRP A 111 -3.44 -14.60 -14.92
N ALA A 112 -3.26 -14.66 -13.59
CA ALA A 112 -3.32 -13.48 -12.72
C ALA A 112 -2.23 -12.46 -13.11
N ARG A 113 -1.02 -12.92 -13.39
CA ARG A 113 0.09 -12.06 -13.85
C ARG A 113 -0.20 -11.48 -15.23
N LYS A 114 -0.64 -12.29 -16.19
CA LYS A 114 -0.99 -11.87 -17.56
C LYS A 114 -2.02 -10.76 -17.54
N ARG A 115 -3.08 -10.92 -16.74
CA ARG A 115 -4.11 -9.88 -16.52
C ARG A 115 -3.50 -8.59 -15.97
N ARG A 116 -2.62 -8.68 -14.98
CA ARG A 116 -1.94 -7.51 -14.39
C ARG A 116 -1.04 -6.80 -15.41
N VAL A 117 -0.35 -7.53 -16.28
CA VAL A 117 0.45 -6.96 -17.38
C VAL A 117 -0.44 -6.23 -18.38
N ALA A 118 -1.53 -6.87 -18.83
CA ALA A 118 -2.48 -6.29 -19.78
C ALA A 118 -3.12 -5.00 -19.23
N LEU A 119 -3.54 -5.00 -17.95
CA LEU A 119 -4.09 -3.80 -17.31
C LEU A 119 -3.07 -2.66 -17.25
N ARG A 120 -1.80 -2.95 -16.93
CA ARG A 120 -0.73 -1.94 -16.95
C ARG A 120 -0.51 -1.39 -18.35
N HIS A 121 -0.52 -2.25 -19.38
CA HIS A 121 -0.39 -1.83 -20.77
C HIS A 121 -1.55 -0.92 -21.19
N LYS A 122 -2.79 -1.34 -20.93
CA LYS A 122 -4.00 -0.53 -21.19
C LYS A 122 -3.93 0.84 -20.51
N ASN A 123 -3.57 0.89 -19.22
CA ASN A 123 -3.48 2.16 -18.49
C ASN A 123 -2.42 3.10 -19.07
N LYS A 124 -1.30 2.56 -19.60
CA LYS A 124 -0.28 3.37 -20.29
C LYS A 124 -0.82 3.94 -21.61
N LEU A 125 -1.51 3.13 -22.41
CA LEU A 125 -2.10 3.59 -23.67
C LEU A 125 -3.17 4.66 -23.42
N MET A 126 -4.06 4.43 -22.46
CA MET A 126 -5.13 5.38 -22.11
C MET A 126 -4.60 6.73 -21.62
N LYS A 127 -3.43 6.76 -20.95
CA LYS A 127 -2.79 8.01 -20.51
C LYS A 127 -2.38 8.89 -21.70
N ASN A 128 -2.01 8.28 -22.82
CA ASN A 128 -1.57 9.01 -24.01
C ASN A 128 -2.73 9.36 -24.96
N GLN A 129 -3.85 8.64 -24.85
CA GLN A 129 -5.02 8.83 -25.70
C GLN A 129 -5.86 10.05 -25.29
N PHE A 130 -5.91 10.36 -23.99
CA PHE A 130 -6.60 11.55 -23.49
C PHE A 130 -5.57 12.63 -23.19
N PRO A 131 -5.53 13.75 -23.95
CA PRO A 131 -4.75 14.91 -23.52
C PRO A 131 -5.22 15.27 -22.11
N GLU A 132 -4.29 15.65 -21.22
CA GLU A 132 -4.66 16.07 -19.88
C GLU A 132 -5.84 17.05 -19.96
N PRO A 133 -6.88 16.89 -19.11
CA PRO A 133 -8.02 17.79 -19.16
C PRO A 133 -7.48 19.21 -19.14
N PHE A 134 -7.83 20.01 -20.15
CA PHE A 134 -7.45 21.40 -20.18
C PHE A 134 -8.13 22.07 -18.99
N ILE A 135 -7.42 22.16 -17.88
CA ILE A 135 -7.84 22.94 -16.71
C ILE A 135 -7.30 24.34 -17.00
N PRO A 136 -8.13 25.28 -17.49
CA PRO A 136 -7.67 26.64 -17.71
C PRO A 136 -7.18 27.19 -16.36
N LYS A 137 -5.97 27.76 -16.37
CA LYS A 137 -5.29 28.28 -15.16
C LYS A 137 -6.13 29.31 -14.37
N ARG A 138 -7.18 29.86 -15.00
CA ARG A 138 -8.09 30.89 -14.49
C ARG A 138 -9.09 30.41 -13.42
N ILE A 139 -9.29 29.11 -13.21
CA ILE A 139 -10.30 28.60 -12.26
C ILE A 139 -9.81 28.66 -10.79
N LYS A 140 -8.50 28.79 -10.54
CA LYS A 140 -7.91 28.68 -9.18
C LYS A 140 -8.33 29.81 -8.21
N ASN A 141 -8.95 30.89 -8.71
CA ASN A 141 -9.23 32.10 -7.92
C ASN A 141 -10.72 32.49 -7.91
N LEU A 142 -11.64 31.70 -8.50
CA LEU A 142 -13.07 31.97 -8.34
C LEU A 142 -13.53 31.49 -6.96
N ARG A 143 -13.46 32.38 -5.97
CA ARG A 143 -14.41 32.31 -4.85
C ARG A 143 -15.79 32.56 -5.45
N LEU A 144 -16.65 31.55 -5.44
CA LEU A 144 -18.08 31.73 -5.61
C LEU A 144 -18.54 32.69 -4.50
N ALA A 145 -19.05 33.86 -4.91
CA ALA A 145 -19.66 34.84 -4.02
C ALA A 145 -21.00 34.30 -3.49
#